data_AF-A0A3R7SKQ4-F1
#
_entry.id   AF-A0A3R7SKQ4-F1
#
_cell.length_a   1.000
_cell.length_b   1.000
_cell.length_c   1.000
_cell.angle_alpha   90.00
_cell.angle_beta   90.00
_cell.angle_gamma   90.00
#
_symmetry.space_group_name_H-M   'P 1'
#
loop_
_entity.id
_entity.type
_entity.pdbx_description
1 polymer ?
#
loop_
_entity_poly.entity_id
_entity_poly.type
_entity_poly.pdbx_seq_one_letter_code
_entity_poly.pdbx_strand_id
1 'polypeptide(L)'
;MRYSALRTVLLYFALASVMSGCASSGIVSDIQTSTVPRQVASDGTYRLSAEDKALPCSKINGRIQLRILHLRHLEHGEKPSQISQSMRQTTNSIGVWSAPDSTAPQTRARDLALLVAYNRRLAELNCPTFDIKADLANRDINHIPSPKR
;
A
#
# COMPACT_ATOMS: atom_id res chain seq x y z
N MET A 1 -18.46 -58.80 26.86
CA MET A 1 -17.49 -57.68 26.87
C MET A 1 -16.40 -57.90 25.81
N ARG A 2 -16.70 -57.72 24.52
CA ARG A 2 -15.78 -58.10 23.41
C ARG A 2 -15.70 -57.08 22.25
N TYR A 3 -16.17 -55.84 22.44
CA TYR A 3 -16.18 -54.83 21.37
C TYR A 3 -15.48 -53.50 21.72
N SER A 4 -14.98 -53.34 22.96
CA SER A 4 -14.32 -52.09 23.38
C SER A 4 -12.83 -52.01 23.02
N ALA A 5 -12.17 -53.13 22.72
CA ALA A 5 -10.74 -53.15 22.35
C ALA A 5 -10.49 -52.93 20.86
N LEU A 6 -11.51 -53.15 20.00
CA LEU A 6 -11.36 -52.98 18.55
C LEU A 6 -11.48 -51.51 18.10
N ARG A 7 -12.18 -50.66 18.88
CA ARG A 7 -12.36 -49.24 18.57
C ARG A 7 -11.15 -48.38 18.91
N THR A 8 -10.35 -48.76 19.90
CA THR A 8 -9.15 -48.01 20.32
C THR A 8 -7.96 -48.22 19.39
N VAL A 9 -7.87 -49.37 18.70
CA VAL A 9 -6.78 -49.63 17.73
C VAL A 9 -6.97 -48.83 16.43
N LEU A 10 -8.21 -48.59 16.00
CA LEU A 10 -8.50 -47.82 14.79
C LEU A 10 -8.30 -46.30 14.94
N LEU A 11 -8.31 -45.77 16.16
CA LEU A 11 -8.05 -44.34 16.39
C LEU A 11 -6.56 -43.98 16.51
N TYR A 12 -5.69 -44.95 16.81
CA TYR A 12 -4.24 -44.70 16.90
C TYR A 12 -3.51 -44.76 15.55
N PHE A 13 -4.04 -45.48 14.56
CA PHE A 13 -3.40 -45.61 13.25
C PHE A 13 -3.59 -44.39 12.33
N ALA A 14 -4.45 -43.44 12.69
CA ALA A 14 -4.74 -42.25 11.89
C ALA A 14 -3.84 -41.04 12.23
N LEU A 15 -2.93 -41.15 13.21
CA LEU A 15 -2.13 -40.02 13.71
C LEU A 15 -0.66 -40.01 13.23
N ALA A 16 -0.27 -40.91 12.33
CA ALA A 16 1.14 -41.11 11.98
C ALA A 16 1.39 -41.21 10.46
N SER A 17 1.04 -40.18 9.69
CA SER A 17 1.67 -39.89 8.39
C SER A 17 1.04 -38.67 7.72
N VAL A 18 1.61 -37.47 7.93
CA VAL A 18 1.98 -36.50 6.87
C VAL A 18 2.88 -35.45 7.55
N MET A 19 4.17 -35.75 7.66
CA MET A 19 5.22 -34.72 7.69
C MET A 19 6.04 -34.92 6.42
N SER A 20 5.47 -34.51 5.30
CA SER A 20 6.23 -34.32 4.07
C SER A 20 6.89 -32.94 4.19
N GLY A 21 8.13 -32.94 4.70
CA GLY A 21 8.96 -31.75 4.71
C GLY A 21 9.26 -31.34 3.27
N CYS A 22 8.80 -30.17 2.86
CA CYS A 22 9.30 -29.53 1.65
C CYS A 22 10.78 -29.19 1.88
N ALA A 23 11.67 -29.95 1.26
CA ALA A 23 13.05 -29.54 1.06
C ALA A 23 13.03 -28.24 0.25
N SER A 24 13.20 -27.11 0.93
CA SER A 24 13.42 -25.83 0.27
C SER A 24 14.87 -25.83 -0.23
N SER A 25 15.04 -26.26 -1.48
CA SER A 25 16.23 -25.91 -2.24
C SER A 25 16.27 -24.39 -2.31
N GLY A 26 17.11 -23.79 -1.47
CA GLY A 26 17.41 -22.36 -1.49
C GLY A 26 18.13 -22.03 -2.78
N ILE A 27 17.38 -21.86 -3.86
CA ILE A 27 17.84 -21.06 -4.98
C ILE A 27 17.86 -19.64 -4.42
N VAL A 28 19.06 -19.14 -4.11
CA VAL A 28 19.31 -17.71 -3.98
C VAL A 28 19.07 -17.13 -5.37
N SER A 29 17.80 -16.97 -5.73
CA SER A 29 17.42 -16.05 -6.78
C SER A 29 17.80 -14.69 -6.22
N ASP A 30 18.86 -14.15 -6.81
CA ASP A 30 19.21 -12.75 -6.82
C ASP A 30 17.89 -11.96 -6.79
N ILE A 31 17.51 -11.45 -5.60
CA ILE A 31 16.38 -10.54 -5.51
C ILE A 31 16.93 -9.29 -6.16
N GLN A 32 16.75 -9.25 -7.47
CA GLN A 32 16.75 -8.04 -8.24
C GLN A 32 15.79 -7.14 -7.48
N THR A 33 16.38 -6.25 -6.70
CA THR A 33 15.71 -5.14 -6.05
C THR A 33 14.88 -4.57 -7.16
N SER A 34 13.57 -4.87 -7.14
CA SER A 34 12.63 -4.33 -8.09
C SER A 34 12.64 -2.87 -7.74
N THR A 35 13.55 -2.19 -8.43
CA THR A 35 13.73 -0.77 -8.44
C THR A 35 12.39 -0.32 -8.93
N VAL A 36 11.49 0.00 -7.99
CA VAL A 36 10.36 0.87 -8.27
C VAL A 36 10.98 1.96 -9.12
N PRO A 37 10.64 2.04 -10.42
CA PRO A 37 11.34 2.94 -11.31
C PRO A 37 11.36 4.28 -10.61
N ARG A 38 12.52 4.94 -10.57
CA ARG A 38 12.67 6.22 -9.89
C ARG A 38 11.77 7.24 -10.60
N GLN A 39 10.48 7.25 -10.26
CA GLN A 39 9.44 8.05 -10.92
C GLN A 39 9.55 9.52 -10.50
N VAL A 40 10.30 9.79 -9.42
CA VAL A 40 10.68 11.14 -9.00
C VAL A 40 12.08 11.42 -9.51
N ALA A 41 12.16 12.28 -10.52
CA ALA A 41 13.42 12.74 -11.09
C ALA A 41 14.26 13.46 -10.03
N SER A 42 15.56 13.62 -10.29
CA SER A 42 16.50 14.24 -9.36
C SER A 42 16.17 15.71 -9.04
N ASP A 43 15.32 16.34 -9.84
CA ASP A 43 14.78 17.68 -9.66
C ASP A 43 13.53 17.73 -8.75
N GLY A 44 13.11 16.59 -8.20
CA GLY A 44 11.93 16.48 -7.35
C GLY A 44 10.60 16.43 -8.11
N THR A 45 10.63 16.37 -9.45
CA THR A 45 9.41 16.26 -10.25
C THR A 45 9.01 14.81 -10.47
N TYR A 46 7.70 14.53 -10.43
CA TYR A 46 7.20 13.21 -10.80
C TYR A 46 6.99 13.14 -12.32
N ARG A 47 7.60 12.14 -12.97
CA ARG A 47 7.38 11.87 -14.40
C ARG A 47 6.31 10.80 -14.56
N LEU A 48 5.15 11.21 -15.06
CA LEU A 48 4.06 10.28 -15.38
C LEU A 48 4.54 9.22 -16.39
N SER A 49 4.24 7.96 -16.08
CA SER A 49 4.49 6.83 -16.96
C SER A 49 3.60 6.88 -18.22
N ALA A 50 3.83 6.00 -19.19
CA ALA A 50 2.97 5.92 -20.37
C ALA A 50 1.54 5.53 -19.99
N GLU A 51 1.42 4.63 -19.02
CA GLU A 51 0.15 4.14 -18.47
C GLU A 51 -0.60 5.28 -17.76
N ASP A 52 0.10 6.09 -16.97
CA ASP A 52 -0.48 7.26 -16.30
C ASP A 52 -1.03 8.29 -17.29
N LYS A 53 -0.32 8.52 -18.40
CA LYS A 53 -0.74 9.47 -19.44
C LYS A 53 -1.96 8.99 -20.22
N ALA A 54 -2.18 7.67 -20.29
CA ALA A 54 -3.32 7.05 -20.96
C ALA A 54 -4.60 7.04 -20.10
N LEU A 55 -4.53 7.44 -18.83
CA LEU A 55 -5.69 7.44 -17.94
C LEU A 55 -6.73 8.51 -18.33
N PRO A 56 -8.04 8.19 -18.29
CA PRO A 56 -9.08 9.18 -18.45
C PRO A 56 -9.19 10.08 -17.21
N CYS A 57 -9.75 11.28 -17.37
CA CYS A 57 -9.86 12.25 -16.28
C CYS A 57 -10.56 11.71 -15.03
N SER A 58 -11.58 10.84 -15.17
CA SER A 58 -12.26 10.23 -14.02
C SER A 58 -11.33 9.38 -13.14
N LYS A 59 -10.40 8.64 -13.77
CA LYS A 59 -9.43 7.81 -13.06
C LYS A 59 -8.35 8.68 -12.39
N ILE A 60 -7.90 9.73 -13.09
CA ILE A 60 -6.93 10.68 -12.53
C ILE A 60 -7.55 11.40 -11.33
N ASN A 61 -8.79 11.88 -11.44
CA ASN A 61 -9.53 12.53 -10.35
C ASN A 61 -9.66 11.63 -9.12
N GLY A 62 -10.11 10.38 -9.31
CA GLY A 62 -10.24 9.43 -8.20
C GLY A 62 -8.90 9.14 -7.50
N ARG A 63 -7.80 9.04 -8.28
CA ARG A 63 -6.46 8.86 -7.72
C ARG A 63 -6.00 10.07 -6.92
N ILE A 64 -6.21 11.28 -7.42
CA ILE A 64 -5.89 12.52 -6.68
C ILE A 64 -6.68 12.59 -5.38
N GLN A 65 -8.00 12.37 -5.44
CA GLN A 65 -8.90 12.46 -4.30
C GLN A 65 -8.50 11.48 -3.18
N LEU A 66 -8.24 10.21 -3.51
CA LEU A 66 -7.80 9.20 -2.55
C LEU A 66 -6.42 9.53 -1.96
N ARG A 67 -5.50 10.04 -2.79
CA ARG A 67 -4.16 10.41 -2.32
C ARG A 67 -4.21 11.62 -1.38
N ILE A 68 -5.03 12.63 -1.66
CA ILE A 68 -5.25 13.77 -0.74
C ILE A 68 -5.80 13.28 0.60
N LEU A 69 -6.83 12.41 0.58
CA LEU A 69 -7.40 11.83 1.80
C LEU A 69 -6.36 11.05 2.60
N HIS A 70 -5.53 10.26 1.92
CA HIS A 70 -4.44 9.53 2.55
C HIS A 70 -3.42 10.46 3.22
N LEU A 71 -2.95 11.49 2.51
CA LEU A 71 -1.98 12.45 3.04
C LEU A 71 -2.55 13.24 4.22
N ARG A 72 -3.83 13.65 4.17
CA ARG A 72 -4.52 14.26 5.30
C ARG A 72 -4.60 13.33 6.51
N HIS A 73 -4.92 12.06 6.29
CA HIS A 73 -4.96 11.07 7.36
C HIS A 73 -3.58 10.87 8.01
N LEU A 74 -2.50 10.85 7.22
CA LEU A 74 -1.14 10.74 7.77
C LEU A 74 -0.73 11.98 8.58
N GLU A 75 -1.21 13.16 8.21
CA GLU A 75 -0.84 14.43 8.86
C GLU A 75 -1.70 14.79 10.08
N HIS A 76 -2.99 14.45 10.04
CA HIS A 76 -3.99 14.84 11.04
C HIS A 76 -4.65 13.67 11.74
N GLY A 77 -4.42 12.44 11.29
CA GLY A 77 -4.97 11.25 11.94
C GLY A 77 -4.34 11.02 13.31
N GLU A 78 -5.13 10.42 14.20
CA GLU A 78 -4.62 9.95 15.49
C GLU A 78 -3.51 8.92 15.24
N LYS A 79 -2.33 9.16 15.83
CA LYS A 79 -1.21 8.22 15.73
C LYS A 79 -1.66 6.89 16.34
N PRO A 80 -1.51 5.76 15.63
CA PRO A 80 -1.85 4.46 16.20
C PRO A 80 -1.07 4.27 17.51
N SER A 81 -1.72 3.73 18.54
CA SER A 81 -1.11 3.53 19.85
C SER A 81 0.19 2.72 19.74
N GLN A 82 1.16 2.98 20.63
CA GLN A 82 2.50 2.36 20.58
C GLN A 82 2.43 0.81 20.59
N ILE A 83 1.41 0.24 21.23
CA ILE A 83 1.16 -1.20 21.28
C ILE A 83 0.72 -1.74 19.90
N SER A 84 -0.09 -0.99 19.14
CA SER A 84 -0.45 -1.38 17.77
C SER A 84 0.71 -1.23 16.79
N GLN A 85 1.64 -0.30 17.06
CA GLN A 85 2.84 -0.12 16.23
C GLN A 85 3.84 -1.28 16.40
N SER A 86 4.06 -1.77 17.62
CA SER A 86 4.94 -2.92 17.88
C SER A 86 4.39 -4.23 17.32
N MET A 87 3.06 -4.43 17.34
CA MET A 87 2.42 -5.61 16.74
C MET A 87 2.62 -5.66 15.20
N ARG A 88 2.62 -4.50 14.51
CA ARG A 88 2.94 -4.44 13.07
C ARG A 88 4.38 -4.83 12.78
N GLN A 89 5.31 -4.51 13.69
CA GLN A 89 6.73 -4.86 13.51
C GLN A 89 6.97 -6.37 13.62
N THR A 90 6.23 -7.09 14.47
CA THR A 90 6.40 -8.54 14.63
C THR A 90 5.74 -9.35 13.50
N THR A 91 4.64 -8.88 12.92
CA THR A 91 3.98 -9.54 11.78
C THR A 91 4.70 -9.36 10.44
N ASN A 92 5.56 -8.34 10.33
CA ASN A 92 6.39 -8.12 9.13
C ASN A 92 7.46 -9.22 8.91
N SER A 93 7.65 -10.13 9.87
CA SER A 93 8.57 -11.28 9.76
C SER A 93 8.04 -12.39 8.85
N ILE A 94 6.75 -12.39 8.50
CA ILE A 94 6.14 -13.36 7.59
C ILE A 94 6.06 -12.76 6.19
N GLY A 95 7.20 -12.50 5.54
CA GLY A 95 7.40 -12.35 4.08
C GLY A 95 6.46 -11.44 3.25
N VAL A 96 5.50 -10.76 3.86
CA VAL A 96 4.40 -10.06 3.22
C VAL A 96 4.53 -8.61 3.61
N TRP A 97 5.23 -7.86 2.76
CA TRP A 97 5.18 -6.41 2.69
C TRP A 97 5.72 -5.66 3.93
N SER A 98 7.01 -5.29 3.89
CA SER A 98 7.47 -4.16 4.68
C SER A 98 6.78 -2.90 4.17
N ALA A 99 5.71 -2.45 4.84
CA ALA A 99 5.09 -1.17 4.51
C ALA A 99 6.16 -0.09 4.72
N PRO A 100 6.55 0.66 3.66
CA PRO A 100 7.49 1.76 3.84
C PRO A 100 6.93 2.71 4.89
N ASP A 101 7.80 3.27 5.72
CA ASP A 101 7.41 4.28 6.70
C ASP A 101 6.74 5.44 5.94
N SER A 102 5.42 5.45 5.95
CA SER A 102 4.60 6.44 5.26
C SER A 102 4.72 7.82 5.89
N THR A 103 5.32 7.91 7.09
CA THR A 103 5.61 9.17 7.77
C THR A 103 6.97 9.75 7.40
N ALA A 104 7.81 9.00 6.67
CA ALA A 104 9.09 9.50 6.22
C ALA A 104 8.90 10.73 5.29
N PRO A 105 9.61 11.85 5.54
CA PRO A 105 9.43 13.09 4.81
C PRO A 105 9.69 12.93 3.30
N GLN A 106 10.57 11.99 2.93
CA GLN A 106 10.85 11.67 1.54
C GLN A 106 9.64 11.04 0.83
N THR A 107 8.85 10.22 1.51
CA THR A 107 7.62 9.61 0.95
C THR A 107 6.58 10.69 0.67
N ARG A 108 6.37 11.61 1.63
CA ARG A 108 5.43 12.73 1.49
C ARG A 108 5.78 13.65 0.32
N ALA A 109 7.06 14.01 0.16
CA ALA A 109 7.49 14.85 -0.96
C ALA A 109 7.20 14.20 -2.32
N ARG A 110 7.40 12.88 -2.44
CA ARG A 110 7.09 12.12 -3.66
C ARG A 110 5.59 12.11 -3.96
N ASP A 111 4.75 11.89 -2.95
CA ASP A 111 3.30 11.89 -3.11
C ASP A 111 2.76 13.27 -3.52
N LEU A 112 3.33 14.35 -2.97
CA LEU A 112 3.01 15.71 -3.41
C LEU A 112 3.42 15.96 -4.87
N ALA A 113 4.63 15.53 -5.25
CA ALA A 113 5.09 15.65 -6.64
C ALA A 113 4.18 14.89 -7.62
N LEU A 114 3.71 13.70 -7.23
CA LEU A 114 2.75 12.92 -8.00
C LEU A 114 1.39 13.65 -8.14
N LEU A 115 0.87 14.21 -7.05
CA LEU A 115 -0.38 14.98 -7.07
C LEU A 115 -0.29 16.17 -8.04
N VAL A 116 0.82 16.92 -7.99
CA VAL A 116 1.05 18.05 -8.91
C VAL A 116 1.13 17.58 -10.36
N ALA A 117 1.82 16.46 -10.63
CA ALA A 117 1.93 15.91 -11.98
C ALA A 117 0.56 15.47 -12.55
N TYR A 118 -0.26 14.78 -11.75
CA TYR A 118 -1.61 14.42 -12.16
C TYR A 118 -2.52 15.63 -12.33
N ASN A 119 -2.41 16.64 -11.47
CA ASN A 119 -3.23 17.85 -11.58
C ASN A 119 -2.87 18.67 -12.84
N ARG A 120 -1.58 18.75 -13.18
CA ARG A 120 -1.13 19.30 -14.47
C ARG A 120 -1.71 18.52 -15.64
N ARG A 121 -1.71 17.18 -15.55
CA ARG A 121 -2.30 16.34 -16.59
C ARG A 121 -3.80 16.57 -16.77
N LEU A 122 -4.55 16.84 -15.70
CA LEU A 122 -5.96 17.22 -15.80
C LEU A 122 -6.12 18.54 -16.55
N ALA A 123 -5.29 19.54 -16.27
CA ALA A 123 -5.30 20.81 -16.99
C ALA A 123 -4.96 20.63 -18.48
N GLU A 124 -3.95 19.82 -18.82
CA GLU A 124 -3.60 19.47 -20.21
C GLU A 124 -4.77 18.80 -20.96
N LEU A 125 -5.60 18.04 -20.24
CA LEU A 125 -6.78 17.36 -20.78
C LEU A 125 -8.05 18.23 -20.75
N ASN A 126 -7.96 19.50 -20.36
CA ASN A 126 -9.09 20.42 -20.16
C ASN A 126 -10.16 19.89 -19.17
N CYS A 127 -9.71 19.17 -18.15
CA CYS A 127 -10.55 18.63 -17.09
C CYS A 127 -10.47 19.50 -15.82
N PRO A 128 -11.51 19.49 -14.96
CA PRO A 128 -11.47 20.16 -13.66
C PRO A 128 -10.26 19.71 -12.82
N THR A 129 -9.66 20.63 -12.09
CA THR A 129 -8.40 20.43 -11.32
C THR A 129 -8.64 20.62 -9.83
N PHE A 130 -7.75 20.12 -8.99
CA PHE A 130 -7.85 20.26 -7.54
C PHE A 130 -7.02 21.45 -7.04
N ASP A 131 -7.51 22.12 -6.01
CA ASP A 131 -6.68 23.01 -5.20
C ASP A 131 -5.97 22.17 -4.14
N ILE A 132 -4.87 21.54 -4.55
CA ILE A 132 -4.12 20.59 -3.71
C ILE A 132 -3.78 21.20 -2.35
N LYS A 133 -3.43 22.49 -2.30
CA LYS A 133 -3.03 23.14 -1.06
C LYS A 133 -4.22 23.33 -0.12
N ALA A 134 -5.34 23.84 -0.63
CA ALA A 134 -6.55 24.01 0.17
C ALA A 134 -7.12 22.66 0.63
N ASP A 135 -7.15 21.68 -0.27
CA ASP A 135 -7.70 20.36 -0.01
C ASP A 135 -6.88 19.57 1.01
N LEU A 136 -5.55 19.74 1.04
CA LEU A 136 -4.69 19.16 2.08
C LEU A 136 -4.80 19.88 3.42
N ALA A 137 -5.02 21.19 3.44
CA ALA A 137 -5.16 21.96 4.67
C ALA A 137 -6.51 21.73 5.39
N ASN A 138 -7.50 21.16 4.69
CA ASN A 138 -8.83 20.95 5.24
C ASN A 138 -8.87 19.78 6.24
N ARG A 139 -9.25 20.08 7.48
CA ARG A 139 -9.31 19.13 8.60
C ARG A 139 -10.67 18.47 8.82
N ASP A 140 -11.70 18.87 8.08
CA ASP A 140 -13.00 18.21 8.15
C ASP A 140 -12.90 16.80 7.55
N ILE A 141 -13.14 15.80 8.40
CA ILE A 141 -13.10 14.37 8.05
C ILE A 141 -14.23 13.98 7.08
N ASN A 142 -15.32 14.74 7.07
CA ASN A 142 -16.46 14.50 6.18
C ASN A 142 -16.30 15.26 4.85
N HIS A 143 -15.36 16.20 4.78
CA HIS A 143 -15.09 16.92 3.55
C HIS A 143 -14.32 16.05 2.56
N ILE A 144 -14.99 15.72 1.46
CA ILE A 144 -14.43 15.00 0.34
C ILE A 144 -13.90 16.04 -0.67
N PRO A 145 -12.60 16.03 -1.00
CA PRO A 145 -12.04 16.99 -1.93
C PRO A 145 -12.62 16.73 -3.32
N SER A 146 -12.96 17.81 -4.02
CA SER A 146 -13.61 17.74 -5.32
C SER A 146 -12.91 18.69 -6.29
N PRO A 147 -12.80 18.29 -7.57
CA PRO A 147 -12.11 19.12 -8.54
C PRO A 147 -12.97 20.36 -8.87
N LYS A 148 -12.30 21.50 -8.95
CA LYS A 148 -12.84 22.81 -9.29
C LYS A 148 -12.47 23.16 -10.74
N ARG A 149 -13.26 24.04 -11.36
CA ARG A 149 -13.05 24.46 -12.74
C ARG A 149 -12.27 25.75 -12.82
#